data_AF-A0A531KGE9-F1
#
_entry.id   AF-A0A531KGE9-F1
#
_cell.length_a   1.000
_cell.length_b   1.000
_cell.length_c   1.000
_cell.angle_alpha   90.00
_cell.angle_beta   90.00
_cell.angle_gamma   90.00
#
_symmetry.space_group_name_H-M   'P 1'
#
loop_
_entity.id
_entity.type
_entity.pdbx_description
1 polymer ?
#
loop_
_entity_poly.entity_id
_entity_poly.type
_entity_poly.pdbx_seq_one_letter_code
_entity_poly.pdbx_strand_id
1 'polypeptide(L)' 'MAAQLKKYRRITVKIGSALLVDRTAGLKRDWLASLADDIAVLAENGA' A
#
# COMPACT_ATOMS: atom_id res chain seq x y z
N MET A 1 -3.11 21.66 -5.24
CA MET A 1 -1.83 21.34 -4.56
C MET A 1 -2.11 20.21 -3.56
N ALA A 2 -1.46 19.05 -3.70
CA ALA A 2 -1.70 17.92 -2.81
C ALA A 2 -0.97 18.12 -1.47
N ALA A 3 -1.60 17.76 -0.36
CA ALA A 3 -0.96 17.82 0.94
C ALA A 3 0.17 16.79 1.04
N GLN A 4 1.32 17.18 1.58
CA GLN A 4 2.38 16.22 1.91
C GLN A 4 1.90 15.26 3.00
N LEU A 5 2.14 13.97 2.79
CA LEU A 5 1.74 12.91 3.73
C LEU A 5 2.66 12.82 4.96
N LYS A 6 3.90 13.30 4.86
CA LYS A 6 4.94 13.19 5.91
C LYS A 6 4.56 13.82 7.26
N LYS A 7 3.60 14.75 7.28
CA LYS A 7 3.13 15.42 8.51
C LYS A 7 2.13 14.59 9.32
N TYR A 8 1.58 13.50 8.77
CA TYR A 8 0.58 12.68 9.44
C TYR A 8 1.26 11.53 10.18
N ARG A 9 0.92 11.38 11.47
CA ARG A 9 1.44 10.30 12.33
C ARG A 9 0.80 8.93 12.07
N ARG A 10 -0.37 8.89 11.42
CA ARG A 10 -1.08 7.65 11.11
C ARG A 10 -1.79 7.82 9.79
N ILE A 11 -1.62 6.87 8.89
CA ILE A 11 -2.18 6.88 7.55
C ILE A 11 -2.94 5.57 7.35
N THR A 12 -4.19 5.67 6.91
CA THR A 12 -4.97 4.50 6.48
C THR A 12 -5.01 4.48 4.96
N VAL A 13 -4.48 3.41 4.35
CA VAL A 13 -4.52 3.21 2.90
C VAL A 13 -5.63 2.22 2.57
N LYS A 14 -6.60 2.63 1.75
CA LYS A 14 -7.66 1.74 1.25
C LYS A 14 -7.39 1.38 -0.20
N ILE A 15 -7.27 0.09 -0.48
CA ILE A 15 -7.08 -0.44 -1.83
C ILE A 15 -8.38 -1.06 -2.29
N GLY A 16 -8.91 -0.58 -3.42
CA GLY A 16 -10.08 -1.20 -4.05
C GLY A 16 -9.69 -2.50 -4.77
N SER A 17 -10.56 -3.50 -4.75
CA SER A 17 -10.32 -4.79 -5.41
C SER A 17 -10.05 -4.65 -6.91
N ALA A 18 -10.66 -3.67 -7.58
CA ALA A 18 -10.43 -3.38 -9.00
C ALA A 18 -8.96 -3.02 -9.33
N LEU A 19 -8.17 -2.56 -8.35
CA LEU A 19 -6.74 -2.29 -8.52
C LEU A 19 -5.86 -3.52 -8.25
N LEU A 20 -6.36 -4.45 -7.44
CA LEU A 20 -5.60 -5.59 -6.91
C LEU A 20 -5.90 -6.90 -7.64
N VAL A 21 -7.06 -7.00 -8.29
CA VAL A 21 -7.55 -8.20 -8.95
C VAL A 21 -7.67 -7.94 -10.44
N ASP A 22 -6.95 -8.73 -11.22
CA ASP A 22 -7.16 -8.86 -12.65
C ASP A 22 -8.23 -9.94 -12.92
N ARG A 23 -9.05 -9.75 -13.96
CA ARG A 23 -10.16 -10.67 -14.25
C ARG A 23 -9.69 -12.03 -14.80
N THR A 24 -8.56 -12.08 -15.49
CA THR A 24 -8.05 -13.31 -16.12
C THR A 24 -6.89 -13.90 -15.33
N ALA A 25 -5.98 -13.05 -14.84
CA ALA A 25 -4.78 -13.45 -14.10
C ALA A 25 -5.01 -13.57 -12.58
N GLY A 26 -6.14 -13.08 -12.06
CA GLY A 26 -6.47 -13.13 -10.63
C GLY A 26 -5.70 -12.10 -9.80
N LEU A 27 -5.31 -12.47 -8.58
CA LEU A 27 -4.70 -11.55 -7.63
C LEU A 27 -3.29 -11.10 -8.09
N LYS A 28 -3.02 -9.79 -8.05
CA LYS A 28 -1.68 -9.22 -8.30
C LYS A 28 -0.75 -9.45 -7.10
N ARG A 29 -0.29 -10.69 -6.95
CA ARG A 29 0.52 -11.15 -5.80
C ARG A 29 1.83 -10.40 -5.63
N ASP A 30 2.59 -10.22 -6.71
CA ASP A 30 3.91 -9.57 -6.64
C ASP A 30 3.78 -8.10 -6.23
N TRP A 31 2.76 -7.41 -6.75
CA TRP A 31 2.43 -6.05 -6.32
C TRP A 31 2.03 -6.00 -4.84
N LEU A 32 1.22 -6.95 -4.40
CA LEU A 32 0.80 -7.03 -2.99
C LEU A 32 1.96 -7.33 -2.06
N ALA A 33 2.89 -8.19 -2.48
CA ALA A 33 4.11 -8.50 -1.73
C ALA A 33 5.00 -7.26 -1.60
N SER A 34 5.27 -6.54 -2.70
CA SER A 34 6.04 -5.29 -2.67
C SER A 34 5.42 -4.24 -1.76
N LEU A 35 4.09 -4.12 -1.74
CA LEU A 35 3.42 -3.21 -0.81
C LEU A 35 3.60 -3.64 0.66
N ALA A 36 3.55 -4.95 0.94
CA ALA A 36 3.77 -5.46 2.28
C ALA A 36 5.20 -5.18 2.77
N ASP A 37 6.19 -5.33 1.88
CA ASP A 37 7.59 -5.01 2.16
C ASP A 37 7.76 -3.52 2.49
N ASP A 38 7.14 -2.62 1.71
CA ASP A 38 7.16 -1.18 1.97
C ASP A 38 6.53 -0.84 3.33
N ILE A 39 5.40 -1.49 3.69
CA ILE A 39 4.74 -1.30 4.99
C ILE A 39 5.63 -1.80 6.13
N ALA A 40 6.33 -2.93 5.94
CA ALA A 40 7.24 -3.47 6.94
C ALA A 40 8.39 -2.48 7.21
N VAL A 41 9.00 -1.92 6.15
CA VAL A 41 10.03 -0.89 6.28
C VAL A 41 9.50 0.34 7.03
N LEU A 42 8.27 0.79 6.75
CA LEU A 42 7.68 1.90 7.48
C LEU A 42 7.44 1.58 8.96
N ALA A 43 6.93 0.39 9.27
CA ALA A 43 6.70 -0.06 10.64
C ALA A 43 8.02 -0.17 11.43
N GLU A 44 9.08 -0.71 10.83
CA GLU A 44 10.42 -0.78 11.42
C GLU A 44 11.01 0.59 11.71
N ASN A 45 10.70 1.59 10.88
CA ASN A 45 11.11 2.98 11.06
C ASN A 45 10.21 3.77 12.03
N GLY A 46 9.26 3.11 12.72
CA GLY A 46 8.45 3.70 13.78
C GLY A 46 7.22 4.50 13.31
N ALA A 47 6.67 4.16 12.14
CA ALA A 47 5.39 4.68 11.65
C ALA A 47 4.19 4.30 12.54
#